data_AF-A0A850LSM1-F1
#
_entry.id   AF-A0A850LSM1-F1
#
_cell.length_a   1.000
_cell.length_b   1.000
_cell.length_c   1.000
_cell.angle_alpha   90.00
_cell.angle_beta   90.00
_cell.angle_gamma   90.00
#
_symmetry.space_group_name_H-M   'P 1'
#
loop_
_entity.id
_entity.type
_entity.pdbx_description
1 polymer ?
#
loop_
_entity_poly.entity_id
_entity_poly.type
_entity_poly.pdbx_seq_one_letter_code
_entity_poly.pdbx_strand_id
1 'polypeptide(L)' 'MPITDPVKKSIAVKSLLFYKICRKCGATNSQSAIRCRRCHTKNLRWKKRDITK' A
#
# COMPACT_ATOMS: atom_id res chain seq x y z
N MET A 1 -8.32 7.31 13.09
CA MET A 1 -7.44 6.98 14.23
C MET A 1 -6.61 8.21 14.56
N PRO A 2 -6.85 8.94 15.67
CA PRO A 2 -6.04 10.08 16.05
C PRO A 2 -4.79 9.57 16.78
N ILE A 3 -3.79 9.11 16.03
CA ILE A 3 -2.45 8.87 16.58
C ILE A 3 -1.74 10.23 16.59
N THR A 4 -1.60 10.81 17.78
CA THR A 4 -0.93 12.11 18.00
C THR A 4 0.59 11.98 17.95
N ASP A 5 1.14 10.87 18.45
CA ASP A 5 2.58 10.61 18.43
C ASP A 5 3.11 10.52 16.99
N PRO A 6 4.07 11.37 16.58
CA PRO A 6 4.56 11.42 15.20
C PRO A 6 5.22 10.10 14.76
N VAL A 7 5.91 9.43 15.69
CA VAL A 7 6.57 8.14 15.44
C VAL A 7 5.55 7.06 15.12
N LYS A 8 4.55 6.87 15.99
CA LYS A 8 3.49 5.87 15.80
C LYS A 8 2.66 6.16 14.55
N LYS A 9 2.43 7.43 14.25
CA LYS A 9 1.74 7.85 13.01
C LYS A 9 2.52 7.43 11.78
N SER A 10 3.84 7.63 11.76
CA SER A 10 4.69 7.22 10.64
C SER A 10 4.69 5.70 10.41
N ILE A 11 4.69 4.91 11.49
CA ILE A 11 4.64 3.44 11.44
C ILE A 11 3.28 2.99 10.89
N ALA A 12 2.19 3.55 11.39
CA ALA A 12 0.84 3.23 10.92
C ALA A 12 0.68 3.59 9.43
N VAL A 13 1.16 4.76 9.02
CA VAL A 13 1.14 5.20 7.63
C VAL A 13 1.92 4.25 6.72
N LYS A 14 3.12 3.82 7.13
CA LYS A 14 3.90 2.80 6.40
C LYS A 14 3.11 1.49 6.24
N SER A 15 2.59 0.94 7.32
CA SER A 15 1.87 -0.34 7.28
C SER A 15 0.57 -0.28 6.47
N LEU A 16 -0.17 0.83 6.54
CA LEU A 16 -1.51 0.94 5.94
C LEU A 16 -1.53 1.48 4.51
N LEU A 17 -0.49 2.21 4.08
CA LEU A 17 -0.50 2.90 2.78
C LEU A 17 0.65 2.47 1.85
N PHE A 18 1.72 1.86 2.37
CA PHE A 18 2.91 1.51 1.57
C PHE A 18 2.86 0.08 1.05
N TYR A 19 1.79 -0.24 0.32
CA TYR A 19 1.67 -1.49 -0.42
C TYR A 19 1.12 -1.25 -1.83
N LYS A 20 1.33 -2.24 -2.69
CA LYS A 20 0.80 -2.24 -4.06
C LYS A 20 -0.43 -3.15 -4.14
N ILE A 21 -1.40 -2.80 -4.96
CA ILE A 21 -2.60 -3.59 -5.25
C ILE A 21 -2.54 -4.01 -6.72
N CYS A 22 -2.80 -5.28 -7.01
CA CYS A 22 -2.93 -5.75 -8.38
C CYS A 22 -4.22 -5.22 -9.02
N ARG A 23 -4.14 -4.63 -10.22
CA ARG A 23 -5.33 -4.15 -10.94
C ARG A 23 -6.21 -5.28 -11.49
N LYS A 24 -5.65 -6.49 -11.68
CA LYS A 24 -6.37 -7.64 -12.21
C LYS A 24 -7.07 -8.46 -11.13
N CYS A 25 -6.35 -8.86 -10.08
CA CYS A 25 -6.88 -9.77 -9.05
C CYS A 25 -7.06 -9.14 -7.66
N GLY A 26 -6.78 -7.85 -7.50
CA GLY A 26 -6.97 -7.14 -6.22
C GLY A 26 -6.01 -7.51 -5.10
N ALA A 27 -5.09 -8.46 -5.31
CA ALA A 27 -4.14 -8.87 -4.27
C ALA A 27 -3.25 -7.70 -3.82
N THR A 28 -3.05 -7.58 -2.50
CA THR A 28 -2.04 -6.71 -1.90
C THR A 28 -0.66 -7.33 -2.02
N ASN A 29 0.34 -6.54 -2.40
CA ASN A 29 1.72 -6.94 -2.61
C ASN A 29 2.64 -5.95 -1.89
N SER A 30 3.86 -6.39 -1.59
CA SER A 30 4.85 -5.55 -0.93
C SER A 30 5.20 -4.30 -1.76
N GLN A 31 5.74 -3.28 -1.11
CA GLN A 31 6.21 -2.06 -1.76
C GLN A 31 7.32 -2.33 -2.80
N SER A 32 8.19 -3.31 -2.53
CA SER A 32 9.25 -3.76 -3.46
C SER A 32 8.76 -4.71 -4.55
N ALA A 33 7.49 -5.14 -4.55
CA ALA A 33 7.00 -6.11 -5.53
C ALA A 33 7.03 -5.56 -6.96
N ILE A 34 7.64 -6.33 -7.87
CA ILE A 34 7.66 -6.08 -9.32
C ILE A 34 6.48 -6.80 -10.01
N ARG A 35 6.04 -7.94 -9.46
CA ARG A 35 4.94 -8.77 -9.97
C ARG A 35 3.95 -9.14 -8.87
N CYS A 36 2.70 -9.41 -9.26
CA CYS A 36 1.68 -9.87 -8.33
C CYS A 36 1.97 -11.30 -7.84
N ARG A 37 1.86 -11.55 -6.52
CA ARG A 37 2.07 -12.87 -5.91
C ARG A 37 1.04 -13.94 -6.30
N ARG A 38 -0.12 -13.56 -6.86
CA ARG A 38 -1.20 -14.49 -7.23
C ARG A 38 -1.28 -14.74 -8.74
N CYS A 39 -1.35 -13.67 -9.54
CA CYS A 39 -1.55 -13.78 -10.99
C CYS A 39 -0.30 -13.45 -11.82
N HIS A 40 0.84 -13.19 -11.16
CA HIS A 40 2.14 -12.90 -11.77
C HIS A 40 2.20 -11.72 -12.78
N THR A 41 1.10 -10.97 -12.95
CA THR A 41 1.10 -9.76 -13.78
C THR A 41 1.91 -8.64 -13.14
N LYS A 42 2.49 -7.77 -13.98
CA LYS A 42 3.23 -6.56 -13.56
C LYS A 42 2.33 -5.34 -13.40
N ASN A 43 1.03 -5.47 -13.68
CA ASN A 43 0.05 -4.39 -13.57
C ASN A 43 -0.39 -4.15 -12.11
N LEU A 44 0.52 -3.58 -11.34
CA LEU A 44 0.35 -3.21 -9.93
C LEU A 44 0.14 -1.69 -9.84
N ARG A 45 -0.77 -1.26 -8.95
CA ARG A 45 -0.93 0.16 -8.58
C ARG A 45 -0.55 0.36 -7.13
N TRP A 46 -0.15 1.58 -6.77
CA TRP A 46 -0.03 1.96 -5.38
C TRP A 46 -1.40 2.16 -4.73
N LYS A 47 -1.50 1.94 -3.43
CA LYS A 47 -2.64 2.45 -2.64
C LYS A 47 -2.61 3.98 -2.69
N LYS A 48 -3.79 4.61 -2.83
CA LYS A 48 -3.92 6.07 -2.80
C LYS A 48 -3.42 6.59 -1.44
N ARG A 49 -2.52 7.56 -1.47
CA ARG A 49 -1.87 8.11 -0.26
C ARG A 49 -2.32 9.53 0.05
N ASP A 50 -3.06 10.16 -0.86
CA ASP A 50 -3.47 11.54 -0.68
C ASP A 50 -4.48 11.66 0.45
N ILE A 51 -4.17 12.56 1.37
CA ILE A 51 -5.13 13.15 2.30
C ILE A 51 -5.69 14.37 1.55
N THR A 52 -6.37 14.14 0.43
CA THR A 52 -7.16 15.23 -0.15
C THR A 52 -8.39 15.36 0.74
N LYS A 53 -8.45 16.48 1.49
CA LYS A 53 -9.64 16.93 2.21
C LYS A 53 -10.84 16.99 1.27
#